data_AF-A0A851HNH6-F1
#
_entry.id   AF-A0A851HNH6-F1
#
_cell.length_a   1.000
_cell.length_b   1.000
_cell.length_c   1.000
_cell.angle_alpha   90.00
_cell.angle_beta   90.00
_cell.angle_gamma   90.00
#
_symmetry.space_group_name_H-M   'P 1'
#
loop_
_entity.id
_entity.type
_entity.pdbx_description
1 polymer ?
#
loop_
_entity_poly.entity_id
_entity_poly.type
_entity_poly.pdbx_seq_one_letter_code
_entity_poly.pdbx_strand_id
1 'polypeptide(L)'
;MKINFKFACPLLLAATSALAGGNEEASAHRYISERIAQYGEAVERCEQVTASRSLPDESVIKHLRSYSIEDVRVFLITRSSHVSEVCEKPELTELAYAIAVLEGAGVSGKPKEIVQNIKLLVFGESTWGLKKKYLELPTNVQNILEQTDYFDKPFDDMAILDAIENTKKP
;
A
#
# COMPACT_ATOMS: atom_id res chain seq x y z
N MET A 1 -52.40 10.83 60.27
CA MET A 1 -52.57 12.10 59.52
C MET A 1 -51.22 12.46 58.91
N LYS A 2 -51.18 12.37 57.56
CA LYS A 2 -50.17 12.68 56.53
C LYS A 2 -48.73 13.08 56.94
N ILE A 3 -47.80 12.14 56.71
CA ILE A 3 -46.37 12.40 56.50
C ILE A 3 -46.21 12.88 55.04
N ASN A 4 -45.74 14.10 54.83
CA ASN A 4 -45.38 14.63 53.51
C ASN A 4 -43.87 14.52 53.33
N PHE A 5 -43.40 13.41 52.75
CA PHE A 5 -42.04 13.28 52.23
C PHE A 5 -42.13 13.51 50.71
N LYS A 6 -41.79 14.73 50.26
CA LYS A 6 -41.83 15.11 48.84
C LYS A 6 -40.41 15.25 48.30
N PHE A 7 -40.24 14.69 47.09
CA PHE A 7 -39.09 14.74 46.16
C PHE A 7 -37.91 13.84 46.57
N ALA A 8 -37.89 12.56 46.16
CA ALA A 8 -37.65 12.10 44.79
C ALA A 8 -36.42 12.78 44.17
N CYS A 9 -35.25 12.18 44.40
CA CYS A 9 -34.05 12.39 43.61
C CYS A 9 -33.89 11.19 42.66
N PRO A 10 -34.54 11.16 41.49
CA PRO A 10 -34.13 10.27 40.43
C PRO A 10 -33.20 11.03 39.47
N LEU A 11 -32.16 10.33 39.03
CA LEU A 11 -31.43 10.58 37.77
C LEU A 11 -30.45 11.76 37.77
N LEU A 12 -29.34 11.60 38.49
CA LEU A 12 -28.03 12.07 38.03
C LEU A 12 -27.21 10.86 37.57
N LEU A 13 -27.62 10.25 36.46
CA LEU A 13 -26.90 9.18 35.77
C LEU A 13 -26.96 9.41 34.26
N ALA A 14 -26.50 10.58 33.80
CA ALA A 14 -26.31 10.84 32.37
C ALA A 14 -25.43 12.08 32.16
N ALA A 15 -24.11 11.99 32.41
CA ALA A 15 -23.17 13.01 31.90
C ALA A 15 -21.69 12.54 31.87
N THR A 16 -21.39 11.26 31.67
CA THR A 16 -19.99 10.80 31.50
C THR A 16 -19.67 10.23 30.13
N SER A 17 -20.65 10.06 29.23
CA SER A 17 -20.43 9.42 27.93
C SER A 17 -19.70 10.31 26.90
N ALA A 18 -19.66 11.64 27.09
CA ALA A 18 -19.05 12.55 26.12
C ALA A 18 -17.51 12.63 26.21
N LEU A 19 -16.95 12.35 27.40
CA LEU A 19 -15.49 12.40 27.60
C LEU A 19 -14.80 11.10 27.15
N ALA A 20 -15.52 9.98 27.14
CA ALA A 20 -14.99 8.70 26.66
C ALA A 20 -14.80 8.70 25.12
N GLY A 21 -15.75 9.26 24.37
CA GLY A 21 -15.71 9.29 22.90
C GLY A 21 -14.55 10.14 22.33
N GLY A 22 -14.20 11.25 22.98
CA GLY A 22 -13.08 12.10 22.54
C GLY A 22 -11.71 11.44 22.70
N ASN A 23 -11.52 10.61 23.72
CA ASN A 23 -10.26 9.89 23.95
C ASN A 23 -10.10 8.70 22.99
N GLU A 24 -11.20 8.02 22.66
CA GLU A 24 -11.23 6.93 21.69
C GLU A 24 -10.96 7.43 20.27
N GLU A 25 -11.63 8.51 19.84
CA GLU A 25 -11.39 9.10 18.52
C GLU A 25 -9.94 9.61 18.36
N ALA A 26 -9.40 10.26 19.40
CA ALA A 26 -8.01 10.72 19.39
C ALA A 26 -7.01 9.55 19.33
N SER A 27 -7.28 8.46 20.04
CA SER A 27 -6.44 7.26 20.02
C SER A 27 -6.50 6.54 18.67
N ALA A 28 -7.69 6.40 18.09
CA ALA A 28 -7.89 5.83 16.76
C ALA A 28 -7.21 6.66 15.67
N HIS A 29 -7.33 7.99 15.73
CA HIS A 29 -6.66 8.91 14.82
C HIS A 29 -5.15 8.76 14.91
N ARG A 30 -4.58 8.81 16.11
CA ARG A 30 -3.14 8.66 16.31
C ARG A 30 -2.64 7.32 15.78
N TYR A 31 -3.36 6.24 16.09
CA TYR A 31 -2.99 4.89 15.65
C TYR A 31 -2.94 4.78 14.13
N ILE A 32 -3.98 5.22 13.40
CA ILE A 32 -3.95 5.13 11.93
C ILE A 32 -2.91 6.07 11.31
N SER A 33 -2.73 7.27 11.88
CA SER A 33 -1.72 8.22 11.40
C SER A 33 -0.29 7.70 11.55
N GLU A 34 0.04 7.07 12.69
CA GLU A 34 1.34 6.43 12.90
C GLU A 34 1.61 5.33 11.88
N ARG A 35 0.60 4.51 11.56
CA ARG A 35 0.72 3.42 10.56
C ARG A 35 0.83 3.92 9.13
N ILE A 36 0.13 5.01 8.79
CA ILE A 36 0.28 5.67 7.49
C ILE A 36 1.68 6.26 7.35
N ALA A 37 2.20 6.93 8.39
CA ALA A 37 3.54 7.49 8.36
C ALA A 37 4.62 6.41 8.17
N GLN A 38 4.53 5.30 8.90
CA GLN A 38 5.44 4.15 8.75
C GLN A 38 5.39 3.56 7.33
N TYR A 39 4.19 3.44 6.74
CA TYR A 39 4.07 2.99 5.36
C TYR A 39 4.68 4.00 4.37
N GLY A 40 4.47 5.31 4.57
CA GLY A 40 5.11 6.35 3.76
C GLY A 40 6.64 6.30 3.80
N GLU A 41 7.23 6.11 4.99
CA GLU A 41 8.68 5.92 5.15
C GLU A 41 9.18 4.66 4.43
N ALA A 42 8.37 3.58 4.40
CA ALA A 42 8.70 2.38 3.65
C ALA A 42 8.71 2.61 2.14
N VAL A 43 7.72 3.34 1.62
CA VAL A 43 7.67 3.75 0.20
C VAL A 43 8.93 4.53 -0.16
N GLU A 44 9.27 5.58 0.59
CA GLU A 44 10.46 6.40 0.32
C GLU A 44 11.75 5.58 0.34
N ARG A 45 11.89 4.66 1.31
CA ARG A 45 13.03 3.75 1.40
C ARG A 45 13.12 2.82 0.19
N CYS A 46 12.01 2.28 -0.28
CA CYS A 46 11.97 1.40 -1.45
C CYS A 46 12.23 2.17 -2.76
N GLU A 47 11.75 3.41 -2.88
CA GLU A 47 12.07 4.30 -4.00
C GLU A 47 13.56 4.65 -4.04
N GLN A 48 14.21 4.86 -2.90
CA GLN A 48 15.66 5.05 -2.84
C GLN A 48 16.44 3.83 -3.34
N VAL A 49 15.95 2.61 -3.07
CA VAL A 49 16.54 1.38 -3.64
C VAL A 49 16.43 1.39 -5.17
N THR A 50 15.27 1.76 -5.71
CA THR A 50 15.07 1.90 -7.16
C THR A 50 16.02 2.95 -7.76
N ALA A 51 16.07 4.15 -7.19
CA ALA A 51 16.85 5.27 -7.71
C ALA A 51 18.37 5.05 -7.64
N SER A 52 18.84 4.27 -6.67
CA SER A 52 20.26 3.94 -6.52
C SER A 52 20.70 2.72 -7.32
N ARG A 53 19.76 1.96 -7.90
CA ARG A 53 20.06 0.75 -8.65
C ARG A 53 20.56 1.08 -10.05
N SER A 54 21.72 0.53 -10.41
CA SER A 54 22.21 0.60 -11.79
C SER A 54 21.30 -0.18 -12.74
N LEU A 55 21.31 0.18 -14.02
CA LEU A 55 20.70 -0.64 -15.08
C LEU A 55 21.21 -2.09 -15.04
N PRO A 56 20.43 -3.05 -15.56
CA PRO A 56 20.88 -4.43 -15.64
C PRO A 56 22.00 -4.59 -16.67
N ASP A 57 22.78 -5.66 -16.53
CA ASP A 57 23.85 -5.98 -17.47
C ASP A 57 23.34 -6.11 -18.92
N GLU A 58 24.21 -5.83 -19.89
CA GLU A 58 23.87 -5.87 -21.31
C GLU A 58 23.32 -7.24 -21.77
N SER A 59 23.72 -8.32 -21.11
CA SER A 59 23.17 -9.67 -21.36
C SER A 59 21.68 -9.74 -21.07
N VAL A 60 21.22 -9.14 -19.97
CA VAL A 60 19.81 -9.04 -19.59
C VAL A 60 19.06 -8.14 -20.55
N ILE A 61 19.61 -6.97 -20.89
CA ILE A 61 19.02 -6.06 -21.88
C ILE A 61 18.86 -6.75 -23.24
N LYS A 62 19.89 -7.46 -23.71
CA LYS A 62 19.83 -8.24 -24.96
C LYS A 62 18.80 -9.35 -24.89
N HIS A 63 18.64 -9.99 -23.73
CA HIS A 63 17.61 -11.01 -23.54
C HIS A 63 16.20 -10.41 -23.63
N LEU A 64 15.95 -9.26 -23.00
CA LEU A 64 14.67 -8.55 -23.11
C LEU A 64 14.36 -8.17 -24.57
N ARG A 65 15.36 -7.75 -25.36
CA ARG A 65 15.19 -7.45 -26.79
C ARG A 65 14.77 -8.65 -27.66
N SER A 66 14.83 -9.88 -27.14
CA SER A 66 14.38 -11.07 -27.89
C SER A 66 12.85 -11.27 -27.88
N TYR A 67 12.13 -10.49 -27.06
CA TYR A 67 10.66 -10.49 -26.99
C TYR A 67 10.06 -9.29 -27.72
N SER A 68 8.72 -9.31 -27.86
CA SER A 68 7.99 -8.14 -28.35
C SER A 68 8.13 -6.98 -27.37
N ILE A 69 8.14 -5.74 -27.87
CA ILE A 69 8.27 -4.56 -27.01
C ILE A 69 7.05 -4.41 -26.09
N GLU A 70 5.89 -4.86 -26.56
CA GLU A 70 4.64 -4.89 -25.80
C GLU A 70 4.74 -5.83 -24.60
N ASP A 71 5.24 -7.07 -24.79
CA ASP A 71 5.41 -8.03 -23.69
C ASP A 71 6.43 -7.54 -22.68
N VAL A 72 7.55 -6.98 -23.15
CA VAL A 72 8.59 -6.39 -22.29
C VAL A 72 8.03 -5.24 -21.47
N ARG A 73 7.24 -4.35 -22.07
CA ARG A 73 6.63 -3.22 -21.36
C ARG A 73 5.65 -3.67 -20.30
N VAL A 74 4.76 -4.61 -20.62
CA VAL A 74 3.83 -5.17 -19.63
C VAL A 74 4.59 -5.83 -18.49
N PHE A 75 5.62 -6.61 -18.81
CA PHE A 75 6.46 -7.24 -17.80
C PHE A 75 7.14 -6.21 -16.90
N LEU A 76 7.89 -5.25 -17.45
CA LEU A 76 8.69 -4.33 -16.66
C LEU A 76 7.82 -3.52 -15.69
N ILE A 77 6.70 -2.97 -16.18
CA ILE A 77 5.75 -2.19 -15.35
C ILE A 77 5.14 -3.05 -14.24
N THR A 78 4.69 -4.26 -14.57
CA THR A 78 4.00 -5.12 -13.59
C THR A 78 4.97 -5.72 -12.58
N ARG A 79 6.17 -6.08 -13.01
CA ARG A 79 7.21 -6.62 -12.14
C ARG A 79 7.81 -5.53 -11.25
N SER A 80 8.09 -4.33 -11.76
CA SER A 80 8.60 -3.22 -10.94
C SER A 80 7.60 -2.89 -9.82
N SER A 81 6.31 -2.79 -10.15
CA SER A 81 5.25 -2.62 -9.17
C SER A 81 5.21 -3.76 -8.14
N HIS A 82 5.33 -5.02 -8.59
CA HIS A 82 5.31 -6.17 -7.69
C HIS A 82 6.48 -6.17 -6.70
N VAL A 83 7.71 -5.90 -7.15
CA VAL A 83 8.88 -5.90 -6.25
C VAL A 83 8.91 -4.70 -5.33
N SER A 84 8.35 -3.55 -5.73
CA SER A 84 8.12 -2.41 -4.82
C SER A 84 7.14 -2.79 -3.72
N GLU A 85 6.02 -3.44 -4.07
CA GLU A 85 5.06 -3.93 -3.07
C GLU A 85 5.69 -4.96 -2.12
N VAL A 86 6.53 -5.87 -2.63
CA VAL A 86 7.27 -6.83 -1.80
C VAL A 86 8.24 -6.13 -0.85
N CYS A 87 8.90 -5.05 -1.30
CA CYS A 87 9.79 -4.23 -0.48
C CYS A 87 9.04 -3.52 0.65
N GLU A 88 7.85 -2.99 0.36
CA GLU A 88 6.99 -2.26 1.31
C GLU A 88 6.13 -3.18 2.19
N LYS A 89 6.12 -4.48 1.89
CA LYS A 89 5.18 -5.45 2.44
C LYS A 89 5.07 -5.46 3.97
N PRO A 90 6.17 -5.35 4.76
CA PRO A 90 6.06 -5.35 6.22
C PRO A 90 5.15 -4.22 6.73
N GLU A 91 5.40 -2.99 6.31
CA GLU A 91 4.63 -1.82 6.74
C GLU A 91 3.24 -1.77 6.10
N LEU A 92 3.11 -2.21 4.85
CA LEU A 92 1.83 -2.35 4.16
C LEU A 92 0.90 -3.33 4.91
N THR A 93 1.46 -4.41 5.45
CA THR A 93 0.72 -5.41 6.23
C THR A 93 0.26 -4.83 7.57
N GLU A 94 1.12 -4.09 8.26
CA GLU A 94 0.76 -3.40 9.51
C GLU A 94 -0.35 -2.35 9.28
N LEU A 95 -0.28 -1.61 8.17
CA LEU A 95 -1.33 -0.67 7.78
C LEU A 95 -2.65 -1.38 7.47
N ALA A 96 -2.62 -2.48 6.72
CA ALA A 96 -3.82 -3.28 6.44
C ALA A 96 -4.45 -3.84 7.72
N TYR A 97 -3.62 -4.31 8.65
CA TYR A 97 -4.07 -4.77 9.96
C TYR A 97 -4.70 -3.64 10.78
N ALA A 98 -4.09 -2.46 10.82
CA ALA A 98 -4.62 -1.30 11.53
C ALA A 98 -5.98 -0.86 10.99
N ILE A 99 -6.15 -0.85 9.67
CA ILE A 99 -7.43 -0.59 9.00
C ILE A 99 -8.49 -1.60 9.47
N ALA A 100 -8.18 -2.90 9.42
CA ALA A 100 -9.12 -3.95 9.82
C ALA A 100 -9.53 -3.86 11.30
N VAL A 101 -8.58 -3.54 12.19
CA VAL A 101 -8.85 -3.34 13.62
C VAL A 101 -9.80 -2.16 13.84
N LEU A 102 -9.56 -1.03 13.17
CA LEU A 102 -10.39 0.17 13.32
C LEU A 102 -11.79 -0.01 12.72
N GLU A 103 -11.90 -0.68 11.57
CA GLU A 103 -13.19 -1.05 10.98
C GLU A 103 -13.99 -1.97 11.93
N GLY A 104 -13.32 -2.98 12.52
CA GLY A 104 -13.93 -3.89 13.48
C GLY A 104 -14.35 -3.22 14.80
N ALA A 105 -13.63 -2.19 15.23
CA ALA A 105 -13.98 -1.38 16.40
C ALA A 105 -15.15 -0.40 16.14
N GLY A 106 -15.58 -0.24 14.89
CA GLY A 106 -16.70 0.64 14.55
C GLY A 106 -16.39 2.13 14.74
N VAL A 107 -15.13 2.54 14.55
CA VAL A 107 -14.72 3.95 14.72
C VAL A 107 -15.51 4.88 13.82
N SER A 108 -15.79 6.09 14.32
CA SER A 108 -16.57 7.11 13.62
C SER A 108 -15.77 8.42 13.50
N GLY A 109 -16.32 9.41 12.80
CA GLY A 109 -15.67 10.70 12.62
C GLY A 109 -14.40 10.63 11.75
N LYS A 110 -13.42 11.46 12.08
CA LYS A 110 -12.20 11.66 11.27
C LYS A 110 -11.38 10.38 11.06
N PRO A 111 -11.15 9.49 12.06
CA PRO A 111 -10.45 8.23 11.84
C PRO A 111 -11.08 7.36 10.76
N LYS A 112 -12.41 7.32 10.69
CA LYS A 112 -13.15 6.55 9.66
C LYS A 112 -12.87 7.09 8.26
N GLU A 113 -12.88 8.41 8.09
CA GLU A 113 -12.58 9.05 6.80
C GLU A 113 -11.15 8.75 6.35
N ILE A 114 -10.18 8.81 7.27
CA ILE A 114 -8.78 8.46 7.00
C ILE A 114 -8.69 7.00 6.54
N VAL A 115 -9.31 6.06 7.27
CA VAL A 115 -9.34 4.64 6.92
C VAL A 115 -9.91 4.42 5.52
N GLN A 116 -11.02 5.08 5.16
CA GLN A 116 -11.62 4.96 3.84
C GLN A 116 -10.71 5.49 2.73
N ASN A 117 -10.09 6.65 2.94
CA ASN A 117 -9.22 7.28 1.94
C ASN A 117 -7.95 6.47 1.71
N ILE A 118 -7.28 6.02 2.78
CA ILE A 118 -6.05 5.23 2.64
C ILE A 118 -6.35 3.87 2.00
N LYS A 119 -7.51 3.27 2.32
CA LYS A 119 -7.92 1.99 1.72
C LYS A 119 -8.10 2.09 0.21
N LEU A 120 -8.73 3.17 -0.27
CA LEU A 120 -8.88 3.42 -1.70
C LEU A 120 -7.54 3.69 -2.39
N LEU A 121 -6.64 4.41 -1.72
CA LEU A 121 -5.33 4.76 -2.28
C LEU A 121 -4.42 3.54 -2.41
N VAL A 122 -4.36 2.72 -1.36
CA VAL A 122 -3.37 1.63 -1.25
C VAL A 122 -3.90 0.30 -1.77
N PHE A 123 -5.18 0.01 -1.53
CA PHE A 123 -5.82 -1.28 -1.85
C PHE A 123 -6.91 -1.14 -2.92
N GLY A 124 -6.82 -0.12 -3.78
CA GLY A 124 -7.81 0.23 -4.80
C GLY A 124 -7.73 -0.58 -6.09
N GLU A 125 -8.57 -0.17 -7.06
CA GLU A 125 -8.69 -0.81 -8.38
C GLU A 125 -7.37 -0.79 -9.17
N SER A 126 -6.58 0.28 -9.05
CA SER A 126 -5.27 0.41 -9.70
C SER A 126 -4.30 -0.69 -9.23
N THR A 127 -4.17 -0.88 -7.91
CA THR A 127 -3.34 -1.93 -7.30
C THR A 127 -3.77 -3.31 -7.77
N TRP A 128 -5.08 -3.58 -7.79
CA TRP A 128 -5.61 -4.84 -8.32
C TRP A 128 -5.33 -4.98 -9.82
N GLY A 129 -5.50 -3.93 -10.61
CA GLY A 129 -5.25 -3.93 -12.05
C GLY A 129 -3.81 -4.30 -12.40
N LEU A 130 -2.83 -3.81 -11.64
CA LEU A 130 -1.42 -4.17 -11.81
C LEU A 130 -1.16 -5.64 -11.45
N LYS A 131 -1.67 -6.10 -10.31
CA LYS A 131 -1.58 -7.52 -9.91
C LYS A 131 -2.21 -8.45 -10.94
N LYS A 132 -3.39 -8.08 -11.44
CA LYS A 132 -4.10 -8.84 -12.47
C LYS A 132 -3.25 -8.98 -13.72
N LYS A 133 -2.69 -7.88 -14.23
CA LYS A 133 -1.81 -7.91 -15.41
C LYS A 133 -0.56 -8.77 -15.19
N TYR A 134 0.03 -8.73 -13.99
CA TYR A 134 1.15 -9.60 -13.64
C TYR A 134 0.77 -11.08 -13.71
N LEU A 135 -0.39 -11.45 -13.14
CA LEU A 135 -0.91 -12.82 -13.14
C LEU A 135 -1.31 -13.31 -14.54
N GLU A 136 -1.71 -12.41 -15.42
CA GLU A 136 -2.08 -12.70 -16.82
C GLU A 136 -0.88 -12.78 -17.77
N LEU A 137 0.35 -12.50 -17.30
CA LEU A 137 1.55 -12.64 -18.13
C LEU A 137 1.71 -14.08 -18.63
N PRO A 138 2.09 -14.28 -19.90
CA PRO A 138 2.40 -15.60 -20.43
C PRO A 138 3.44 -16.33 -19.58
N THR A 139 3.23 -17.63 -19.32
CA THR A 139 4.09 -18.42 -18.43
C THR A 139 5.54 -18.47 -18.88
N ASN A 140 5.81 -18.41 -20.20
CA ASN A 140 7.17 -18.28 -20.70
C ASN A 140 7.82 -16.98 -20.19
N VAL A 141 7.11 -15.84 -20.27
CA VAL A 141 7.59 -14.54 -19.77
C VAL A 141 7.82 -14.58 -18.25
N GLN A 142 6.91 -15.18 -17.47
CA GLN A 142 7.13 -15.38 -16.02
C GLN A 142 8.39 -16.23 -15.73
N ASN A 143 8.54 -17.37 -16.42
CA ASN A 143 9.68 -18.29 -16.23
C ASN A 143 11.04 -17.66 -16.57
N ILE A 144 11.07 -16.74 -17.53
CA ILE A 144 12.29 -16.05 -17.96
C ILE A 144 12.77 -15.04 -16.89
N LEU A 145 11.84 -14.52 -16.11
CA LEU A 145 12.04 -13.28 -15.37
C LEU A 145 12.12 -13.51 -13.85
N GLU A 146 11.57 -14.62 -13.37
CA GLU A 146 11.89 -15.15 -12.04
C GLU A 146 13.29 -15.78 -11.97
N GLN A 147 13.94 -16.04 -13.13
CA GLN A 147 15.30 -16.60 -13.19
C GLN A 147 16.39 -15.54 -13.28
N THR A 148 16.03 -14.26 -13.37
CA THR A 148 16.99 -13.16 -13.47
C THR A 148 17.00 -12.37 -12.16
N ASP A 149 18.04 -12.55 -11.36
CA ASP A 149 18.23 -11.92 -10.03
C ASP A 149 18.07 -10.40 -10.04
N TYR A 150 18.27 -9.75 -11.19
CA TYR A 150 18.08 -8.32 -11.32
C TYR A 150 16.63 -7.89 -11.00
N PHE A 151 15.62 -8.70 -11.35
CA PHE A 151 14.21 -8.35 -11.14
C PHE A 151 13.65 -8.80 -9.80
N ASP A 152 14.48 -9.17 -8.81
CA ASP A 152 14.04 -9.58 -7.46
C ASP A 152 13.97 -8.44 -6.45
N LYS A 153 14.38 -7.24 -6.86
CA LYS A 153 14.43 -6.05 -6.02
C LYS A 153 13.93 -4.84 -6.80
N PRO A 154 13.46 -3.78 -6.13
CA PRO A 154 12.98 -2.55 -6.79
C PRO A 154 13.96 -2.05 -7.85
N PHE A 155 13.43 -1.71 -9.03
CA PHE A 155 14.17 -1.25 -10.20
C PHE A 155 13.34 -0.25 -11.01
N ASP A 156 14.01 0.58 -11.82
CA ASP A 156 13.38 1.56 -12.69
C ASP A 156 13.00 0.92 -14.03
N ASP A 157 11.71 0.66 -14.24
CA ASP A 157 11.17 0.07 -15.46
C ASP A 157 11.30 1.02 -16.66
N MET A 158 11.14 2.32 -16.45
CA MET A 158 11.22 3.33 -17.51
C MET A 158 12.64 3.49 -18.02
N ALA A 159 13.63 3.52 -17.12
CA ALA A 159 15.05 3.58 -17.51
C ALA A 159 15.48 2.34 -18.33
N ILE A 160 14.94 1.16 -18.00
CA ILE A 160 15.21 -0.06 -18.76
C ILE A 160 14.50 -0.02 -20.12
N LEU A 161 13.25 0.42 -20.17
CA LEU A 161 12.51 0.61 -21.43
C LEU A 161 13.26 1.58 -22.36
N ASP A 162 13.72 2.71 -21.82
CA ASP A 162 14.52 3.69 -22.55
C ASP A 162 15.83 3.08 -23.05
N ALA A 163 16.52 2.26 -22.25
CA ALA A 163 17.74 1.57 -22.68
C ALA A 163 17.48 0.56 -23.82
N ILE A 164 16.31 -0.09 -23.82
CA ILE A 164 15.89 -1.03 -24.86
C ILE A 164 15.50 -0.30 -26.16
N GLU A 165 14.78 0.82 -26.05
CA GLU A 165 14.26 1.58 -27.19
C GLU A 165 15.32 2.50 -27.83
N ASN A 166 16.17 3.18 -27.03
CA ASN A 166 17.15 4.16 -27.53
C ASN A 166 18.43 3.53 -28.13
N THR A 167 18.71 2.27 -27.86
CA THR A 167 19.81 1.52 -28.50
C THR A 167 19.53 1.15 -29.97
N LYS A 168 18.35 1.50 -30.49
CA LYS A 168 18.01 1.39 -31.91
C LYS A 168 18.40 2.62 -32.75
N LYS A 169 18.99 3.66 -32.15
CA LYS A 169 19.47 4.83 -32.91
C LYS A 169 20.89 4.57 -33.44
N PRO A 170 21.10 4.48 -34.77
CA PRO A 170 22.43 4.35 -35.36
C PRO A 170 23.30 5.58 -35.11
#